data_AF-A0A2F0AQ81-F1
#
_entry.id   AF-A0A2F0AQ81-F1
#
_cell.length_a   1.000
_cell.length_b   1.000
_cell.length_c   1.000
_cell.angle_alpha   90.00
_cell.angle_beta   90.00
_cell.angle_gamma   90.00
#
_symmetry.space_group_name_H-M   'P 1'
#
loop_
_entity.id
_entity.type
_entity.pdbx_description
1 polymer ?
#
loop_
_entity_poly.entity_id
_entity_poly.type
_entity_poly.pdbx_seq_one_letter_code
_entity_poly.pdbx_strand_id
1 'polypeptide(L)'
;MPGASWGQADSNLLMRFNDTANQATEAEEQHGIDVAIAVYEEALLEPENDDYGGLHLRLGQLQTKAGRTVLAAYHFSKCVRDERVDPLDRDVICKNGFKDVTAALTVVNLPFDSIMTVVEPPQFAGPFKSGNRLPKGIIRLEVRAPGQQDEVFTIALNNDLVWQGQTGLKKRRGPLVPDEFLVQEEPVEPTPKKKETKVEPVKVENTSNAIRWPSYLTAALGAGLVGAGIGVGIDNRSYLDGIREREKNGWCAVHYCLRDFNTAKDRAQLADGLWIGGAVTMATSLVLWFLLDGETEAQ
;
A
#
# COMPACT_ATOMS: atom_id res chain seq x y z
N MET A 1 42.78 -17.42 -10.49
CA MET A 1 42.37 -16.42 -9.48
C MET A 1 40.85 -16.43 -9.41
N PRO A 2 40.25 -16.18 -8.23
CA PRO A 2 39.01 -16.87 -7.84
C PRO A 2 37.75 -16.31 -8.50
N GLY A 3 36.91 -17.22 -8.99
CA GLY A 3 35.58 -16.95 -9.57
C GLY A 3 34.44 -17.53 -8.72
N ALA A 4 34.58 -17.47 -7.39
CA ALA A 4 33.57 -17.93 -6.44
C ALA A 4 33.55 -16.97 -5.23
N SER A 5 32.46 -16.24 -5.02
CA SER A 5 32.22 -15.46 -3.80
C SER A 5 30.74 -15.13 -3.58
N TRP A 6 30.03 -14.64 -4.61
CA TRP A 6 28.66 -14.11 -4.47
C TRP A 6 27.65 -15.16 -4.00
N GLY A 7 27.37 -16.20 -4.80
CA GLY A 7 26.36 -17.20 -4.45
C GLY A 7 26.65 -18.07 -3.21
N GLN A 8 27.90 -18.11 -2.73
CA GLN A 8 28.25 -18.77 -1.45
C GLN A 8 28.13 -17.84 -0.24
N ALA A 9 28.34 -16.53 -0.42
CA ALA A 9 28.05 -15.56 0.62
C ALA A 9 26.54 -15.51 0.90
N ASP A 10 25.72 -15.43 -0.15
CA ASP A 10 24.26 -15.37 -0.04
C ASP A 10 23.68 -16.65 0.61
N SER A 11 24.20 -17.84 0.29
CA SER A 11 23.76 -19.09 0.93
C SER A 11 24.15 -19.18 2.41
N ASN A 12 25.31 -18.64 2.79
CA ASN A 12 25.76 -18.62 4.19
C ASN A 12 24.96 -17.60 5.01
N LEU A 13 24.66 -16.43 4.45
CA LEU A 13 23.78 -15.43 5.06
C LEU A 13 22.38 -15.99 5.30
N LEU A 14 21.82 -16.70 4.32
CA LEU A 14 20.52 -17.33 4.42
C LEU A 14 20.47 -18.45 5.47
N MET A 15 21.51 -19.29 5.54
CA MET A 15 21.64 -20.31 6.57
C MET A 15 21.71 -19.69 7.97
N ARG A 16 22.59 -18.69 8.17
CA ARG A 16 22.70 -17.94 9.43
C ARG A 16 21.37 -17.28 9.80
N PHE A 17 20.70 -16.64 8.84
CA PHE A 17 19.38 -16.05 9.06
C PHE A 17 18.34 -17.07 9.54
N ASN A 18 18.32 -18.28 8.96
CA ASN A 18 17.42 -19.34 9.40
C ASN A 18 17.81 -19.87 10.79
N ASP A 19 19.09 -20.02 11.09
CA ASP A 19 19.58 -20.42 12.42
C ASP A 19 19.20 -19.37 13.49
N THR A 20 19.46 -18.08 13.22
CA THR A 20 19.02 -16.95 14.05
C THR A 20 17.50 -16.90 14.18
N ALA A 21 16.75 -17.19 13.11
CA ALA A 21 15.29 -17.19 13.15
C ALA A 21 14.71 -18.33 13.99
N ASN A 22 15.31 -19.52 13.94
CA ASN A 22 14.95 -20.64 14.80
C ASN A 22 15.26 -20.30 16.26
N GLN A 23 16.49 -19.84 16.55
CA GLN A 23 16.91 -19.42 17.90
C GLN A 23 16.03 -18.29 18.45
N ALA A 24 15.70 -17.29 17.64
CA ALA A 24 14.83 -16.19 18.05
C ALA A 24 13.38 -16.63 18.25
N THR A 25 12.90 -17.62 17.51
CA THR A 25 11.56 -18.21 17.72
C THR A 25 11.52 -18.97 19.04
N GLU A 26 12.51 -19.84 19.29
CA GLU A 26 12.64 -20.55 20.58
C GLU A 26 12.79 -19.58 21.76
N ALA A 27 13.57 -18.51 21.60
CA ALA A 27 13.72 -17.45 22.60
C ALA A 27 12.44 -16.64 22.81
N GLU A 28 11.66 -16.35 21.75
CA GLU A 28 10.35 -15.68 21.88
C GLU A 28 9.38 -16.55 22.69
N GLU A 29 9.32 -17.85 22.41
CA GLU A 29 8.45 -18.80 23.10
C GLU A 29 8.83 -19.01 24.58
N GLN A 30 10.14 -19.07 24.88
CA GLN A 30 10.63 -19.37 26.24
C GLN A 30 10.79 -18.14 27.12
N HIS A 31 11.16 -16.99 26.55
CA HIS A 31 11.62 -15.81 27.29
C HIS A 31 10.96 -14.49 26.84
N GLY A 32 10.17 -14.53 25.76
CA GLY A 32 9.41 -13.39 25.27
C GLY A 32 10.14 -12.53 24.24
N ILE A 33 9.39 -11.60 23.67
CA ILE A 33 9.78 -10.84 22.47
C ILE A 33 11.08 -10.04 22.61
N ASP A 34 11.39 -9.55 23.80
CA ASP A 34 12.61 -8.77 24.03
C ASP A 34 13.88 -9.61 23.91
N VAL A 35 13.83 -10.90 24.25
CA VAL A 35 14.97 -11.82 24.08
C VAL A 35 15.10 -12.23 22.61
N ALA A 36 13.98 -12.43 21.91
CA ALA A 36 14.00 -12.67 20.47
C ALA A 36 14.57 -11.46 19.69
N ILE A 37 14.23 -10.24 20.09
CA ILE A 37 14.84 -9.00 19.57
C ILE A 37 16.35 -9.01 19.84
N ALA A 38 16.78 -9.32 21.07
CA ALA A 38 18.20 -9.37 21.43
C ALA A 38 18.99 -10.39 20.59
N VAL A 39 18.42 -11.57 20.29
CA VAL A 39 19.05 -12.58 19.41
C VAL A 39 19.31 -12.03 18.00
N TYR A 40 18.36 -11.29 17.42
CA TYR A 40 18.55 -10.65 16.11
C TYR A 40 19.47 -9.42 16.17
N GLU A 41 19.47 -8.66 17.27
CA GLU A 41 20.38 -7.53 17.49
C GLU A 41 21.83 -8.02 17.65
N GLU A 42 22.06 -9.11 18.37
CA GLU A 42 23.36 -9.78 18.52
C GLU A 42 23.84 -10.36 17.18
N ALA A 43 22.96 -11.01 16.42
CA ALA A 43 23.30 -11.52 15.08
C ALA A 43 23.76 -10.40 14.11
N LEU A 44 23.29 -9.16 14.27
CA LEU A 44 23.76 -8.01 13.49
C LEU A 44 25.10 -7.42 13.96
N LEU A 45 25.62 -7.83 15.12
CA LEU A 45 26.96 -7.44 15.56
C LEU A 45 28.06 -8.28 14.88
N GLU A 46 27.71 -9.43 14.29
CA GLU A 46 28.62 -10.22 13.46
C GLU A 46 28.96 -9.45 12.16
N PRO A 47 30.24 -9.17 11.86
CA PRO A 47 30.63 -8.46 10.64
C PRO A 47 30.16 -9.14 9.35
N GLU A 48 29.97 -10.46 9.38
CA GLU A 48 29.46 -11.21 8.24
C GLU A 48 27.98 -10.94 7.94
N ASN A 49 27.19 -10.58 8.96
CA ASN A 49 25.75 -10.34 8.84
C ASN A 49 25.40 -8.84 8.72
N ASP A 50 26.40 -7.96 8.64
CA ASP A 50 26.22 -6.51 8.74
C ASP A 50 25.21 -5.95 7.70
N ASP A 51 24.34 -5.09 8.22
CA ASP A 51 23.17 -4.50 7.56
C ASP A 51 22.26 -5.49 6.82
N TYR A 52 22.28 -6.80 7.12
CA TYR A 52 21.51 -7.78 6.35
C TYR A 52 20.00 -7.57 6.50
N GLY A 53 19.37 -7.22 5.38
CA GLY A 53 17.99 -6.79 5.30
C GLY A 53 16.98 -7.84 5.74
N GLY A 54 17.32 -9.13 5.68
CA GLY A 54 16.49 -10.21 6.22
C GLY A 54 16.37 -10.14 7.76
N LEU A 55 17.49 -9.96 8.46
CA LEU A 55 17.50 -9.74 9.91
C LEU A 55 16.76 -8.44 10.25
N HIS A 56 16.95 -7.37 9.46
CA HIS A 56 16.23 -6.12 9.62
C HIS A 56 14.72 -6.20 9.30
N LEU A 57 14.28 -7.06 8.39
CA LEU A 57 12.85 -7.37 8.16
C LEU A 57 12.24 -7.97 9.43
N ARG A 58 12.92 -8.95 10.04
CA ARG A 58 12.47 -9.62 11.26
C ARG A 58 12.49 -8.71 12.48
N LEU A 59 13.54 -7.92 12.66
CA LEU A 59 13.59 -6.88 13.69
C LEU A 59 12.50 -5.82 13.49
N GLY A 60 12.23 -5.38 12.25
CA GLY A 60 11.11 -4.49 11.94
C GLY A 60 9.78 -5.05 12.43
N GLN A 61 9.52 -6.33 12.16
CA GLN A 61 8.32 -7.04 12.62
C GLN A 61 8.25 -7.16 14.15
N LEU A 62 9.33 -7.61 14.81
CA LEU A 62 9.37 -7.79 16.27
C LEU A 62 9.28 -6.44 17.01
N GLN A 63 10.03 -5.42 16.59
CA GLN A 63 9.96 -4.08 17.19
C GLN A 63 8.57 -3.45 16.99
N THR A 64 7.87 -3.75 15.89
CA THR A 64 6.46 -3.35 15.70
C THR A 64 5.55 -4.04 16.71
N LYS A 65 5.69 -5.36 16.89
CA LYS A 65 4.93 -6.16 17.87
C LYS A 65 5.24 -5.75 19.32
N ALA A 66 6.45 -5.24 19.59
CA ALA A 66 6.85 -4.63 20.87
C ALA A 66 6.43 -3.16 21.04
N GLY A 67 5.72 -2.57 20.08
CA GLY A 67 5.26 -1.16 20.13
C GLY A 67 6.34 -0.10 19.91
N ARG A 68 7.56 -0.50 19.51
CA ARG A 68 8.74 0.37 19.35
C ARG A 68 8.80 0.93 17.92
N THR A 69 7.83 1.78 17.58
CA THR A 69 7.63 2.33 16.21
C THR A 69 8.88 2.94 15.58
N VAL A 70 9.70 3.65 16.35
CA VAL A 70 10.95 4.27 15.88
C VAL A 70 11.98 3.23 15.43
N LEU A 71 12.20 2.18 16.23
CA LEU A 71 13.15 1.11 15.90
C LEU A 71 12.61 0.26 14.76
N ALA A 72 11.30 -0.04 14.76
CA ALA A 72 10.64 -0.70 13.64
C ALA A 72 10.83 0.07 12.32
N ALA A 73 10.61 1.39 12.33
CA ALA A 73 10.81 2.26 11.18
C ALA A 73 12.27 2.24 10.70
N TYR A 74 13.23 2.29 11.64
CA TYR A 74 14.65 2.21 11.34
C TYR A 74 15.00 0.91 10.61
N HIS A 75 14.64 -0.25 11.18
CA HIS A 75 14.95 -1.55 10.59
C HIS A 75 14.21 -1.80 9.27
N PHE A 76 12.92 -1.44 9.15
CA PHE A 76 12.25 -1.50 7.85
C PHE A 76 12.92 -0.57 6.82
N SER A 77 13.43 0.60 7.22
CA SER A 77 14.18 1.48 6.30
C SER A 77 15.50 0.87 5.83
N LYS A 78 16.18 0.07 6.67
CA LYS A 78 17.36 -0.72 6.26
C LYS A 78 16.96 -1.86 5.32
N CYS A 79 15.94 -2.65 5.66
CA CYS A 79 15.42 -3.70 4.78
C CYS A 79 15.00 -3.17 3.39
N VAL A 80 14.32 -2.02 3.31
CA VAL A 80 13.93 -1.41 2.02
C VAL A 80 15.13 -1.00 1.16
N ARG A 81 16.29 -0.73 1.78
CA ARG A 81 17.53 -0.33 1.09
C ARG A 81 18.41 -1.51 0.71
N ASP A 82 18.31 -2.64 1.42
CA ASP A 82 19.14 -3.80 1.11
C ASP A 82 18.63 -4.50 -0.16
N GLU A 83 19.52 -4.63 -1.15
CA GLU A 83 19.23 -5.31 -2.40
C GLU A 83 19.34 -6.84 -2.28
N ARG A 84 19.88 -7.35 -1.17
CA ARG A 84 19.96 -8.78 -0.81
C ARG A 84 18.63 -9.36 -0.29
N VAL A 85 17.63 -8.53 -0.03
CA VAL A 85 16.28 -8.97 0.36
C VAL A 85 15.47 -9.30 -0.90
N ASP A 86 14.72 -10.41 -0.83
CA ASP A 86 13.79 -10.81 -1.89
C ASP A 86 12.91 -9.62 -2.35
N PRO A 87 12.77 -9.35 -3.66
CA PRO A 87 12.02 -8.20 -4.14
C PRO A 87 10.56 -8.15 -3.67
N LEU A 88 9.89 -9.30 -3.52
CA LEU A 88 8.52 -9.38 -3.01
C LEU A 88 8.49 -8.99 -1.53
N ASP A 89 9.37 -9.55 -0.71
CA ASP A 89 9.40 -9.23 0.71
C ASP A 89 9.88 -7.79 0.95
N ARG A 90 10.82 -7.27 0.15
CA ARG A 90 11.22 -5.86 0.18
C ARG A 90 10.07 -4.92 -0.19
N ASP A 91 9.34 -5.21 -1.26
CA ASP A 91 8.34 -4.29 -1.82
C ASP A 91 6.94 -4.44 -1.22
N VAL A 92 6.60 -5.62 -0.71
CA VAL A 92 5.31 -5.92 -0.08
C VAL A 92 5.39 -5.95 1.44
N ILE A 93 6.47 -6.46 2.04
CA ILE A 93 6.60 -6.53 3.51
C ILE A 93 7.35 -5.29 4.03
N CYS A 94 8.57 -5.03 3.60
CA CYS A 94 9.36 -3.95 4.18
C CYS A 94 8.89 -2.54 3.78
N LYS A 95 8.51 -2.30 2.51
CA LYS A 95 7.93 -1.01 2.11
C LYS A 95 6.59 -0.73 2.79
N ASN A 96 5.73 -1.74 3.02
CA ASN A 96 4.46 -1.52 3.69
C ASN A 96 4.62 -1.44 5.21
N GLY A 97 5.41 -2.33 5.82
CA GLY A 97 5.81 -2.23 7.23
C GLY A 97 6.40 -0.86 7.57
N PHE A 98 7.29 -0.33 6.72
CA PHE A 98 7.80 1.04 6.83
C PHE A 98 6.66 2.08 6.77
N LYS A 99 5.74 2.00 5.79
CA LYS A 99 4.59 2.92 5.70
C LYS A 99 3.67 2.84 6.93
N ASP A 100 3.49 1.65 7.50
CA ASP A 100 2.56 1.41 8.61
C ASP A 100 3.08 2.02 9.93
N VAL A 101 4.40 1.99 10.15
CA VAL A 101 5.05 2.60 11.34
C VAL A 101 5.54 4.04 11.10
N THR A 102 5.33 4.61 9.91
CA THR A 102 5.71 6.00 9.58
C THR A 102 4.53 6.82 9.07
N ALA A 103 4.69 8.14 9.04
CA ALA A 103 3.76 9.08 8.45
C ALA A 103 4.51 10.16 7.66
N ALA A 104 3.92 10.67 6.60
CA ALA A 104 4.47 11.78 5.82
C ALA A 104 4.29 13.11 6.57
N LEU A 105 5.35 13.91 6.67
CA LEU A 105 5.28 15.28 7.16
C LEU A 105 5.44 16.25 5.99
N THR A 106 4.34 16.86 5.56
CA THR A 106 4.31 17.88 4.53
C THR A 106 4.42 19.25 5.18
N VAL A 107 5.48 19.98 4.88
CA VAL A 107 5.73 21.32 5.39
C VAL A 107 5.34 22.36 4.34
N VAL A 108 4.57 23.36 4.78
CA VAL A 108 4.10 24.47 3.94
C VAL A 108 4.45 25.82 4.57
N ASN A 109 4.55 26.87 3.75
CA ASN A 109 4.81 28.27 4.15
C ASN A 109 6.13 28.51 4.91
N LEU A 110 7.12 27.64 4.73
CA LEU A 110 8.49 27.87 5.20
C LEU A 110 9.17 28.96 4.33
N PRO A 111 9.99 29.88 4.89
CA PRO A 111 10.72 30.85 4.09
C PRO A 111 11.69 30.19 3.09
N PHE A 112 11.92 30.82 1.94
CA PHE A 112 12.92 30.36 0.97
C PHE A 112 14.30 30.20 1.63
N ASP A 113 15.07 29.21 1.15
CA ASP A 113 16.38 28.78 1.66
C ASP A 113 16.42 28.35 3.15
N SER A 114 15.27 28.12 3.78
CA SER A 114 15.22 27.53 5.13
C SER A 114 15.63 26.05 5.12
N ILE A 115 16.49 25.67 6.06
CA ILE A 115 16.92 24.28 6.27
C ILE A 115 16.13 23.69 7.42
N MET A 116 15.60 22.48 7.23
CA MET A 116 14.98 21.68 8.29
C MET A 116 15.85 20.48 8.62
N THR A 117 16.00 20.19 9.91
CA THR A 117 16.79 19.06 10.42
C THR A 117 15.96 18.30 11.45
N VAL A 118 15.84 16.99 11.30
CA VAL A 118 15.33 16.13 12.39
C VAL A 118 16.40 16.05 13.47
N VAL A 119 16.02 16.32 14.71
CA VAL A 119 16.87 16.20 15.90
C VAL A 119 16.52 14.92 16.67
N GLU A 120 15.23 14.64 16.82
CA GLU A 120 14.74 13.39 17.41
C GLU A 120 13.62 12.78 16.56
N PRO A 121 13.56 11.43 16.43
CA PRO A 121 14.45 10.46 17.06
C PRO A 121 15.84 10.35 16.38
N PRO A 122 16.90 9.98 17.12
CA PRO A 122 18.28 10.03 16.63
C PRO A 122 18.56 9.12 15.44
N GLN A 123 17.84 8.00 15.29
CA GLN A 123 17.92 7.09 14.14
C GLN A 123 17.51 7.75 12.80
N PHE A 124 16.81 8.88 12.87
CA PHE A 124 16.33 9.66 11.72
C PHE A 124 16.92 11.09 11.70
N ALA A 125 17.89 11.38 12.56
CA ALA A 125 18.47 12.71 12.67
C ALA A 125 19.21 13.14 11.38
N GLY A 126 19.08 14.41 11.01
CA GLY A 126 19.67 14.98 9.79
C GLY A 126 18.68 15.73 8.90
N PRO A 127 19.10 16.19 7.70
CA PRO A 127 18.30 17.07 6.85
C PRO A 127 16.96 16.47 6.43
N PHE A 128 15.87 17.20 6.67
CA PHE A 128 14.51 16.83 6.33
C PHE A 128 14.05 17.52 5.03
N LYS A 129 13.26 16.81 4.21
CA LYS A 129 12.57 17.37 3.05
C LYS A 129 11.06 17.17 3.19
N SER A 130 10.29 18.21 2.88
CA SER A 130 8.82 18.18 2.90
C SER A 130 8.28 16.98 2.11
N GLY A 131 7.36 16.22 2.72
CA GLY A 131 6.76 15.01 2.16
C GLY A 131 7.50 13.71 2.49
N ASN A 132 8.72 13.76 3.04
CA ASN A 132 9.40 12.55 3.54
C ASN A 132 8.61 11.93 4.71
N ARG A 133 8.68 10.60 4.84
CA ARG A 133 8.08 9.85 5.95
C ARG A 133 9.02 9.80 7.16
N LEU A 134 8.46 10.02 8.34
CA LEU A 134 9.13 9.92 9.65
C LEU A 134 8.40 8.91 10.54
N PRO A 135 9.06 8.29 11.53
CA PRO A 135 8.42 7.34 12.43
C PRO A 135 7.22 7.95 13.16
N LYS A 136 6.17 7.16 13.37
CA LYS A 136 5.01 7.58 14.14
C LYS A 136 5.39 7.77 15.61
N GLY A 137 5.05 8.92 16.18
CA GLY A 137 5.40 9.29 17.55
C GLY A 137 5.78 10.77 17.69
N ILE A 138 6.63 11.09 18.67
CA ILE A 138 7.13 12.44 18.89
C ILE A 138 8.36 12.67 18.02
N ILE A 139 8.31 13.71 17.20
CA ILE A 139 9.41 14.20 16.37
C ILE A 139 9.87 15.57 16.89
N ARG A 140 11.18 15.82 16.94
CA ARG A 140 11.73 17.16 17.15
C ARG A 140 12.48 17.62 15.90
N LEU A 141 12.17 18.83 15.45
CA LEU A 141 12.74 19.45 14.25
C LEU A 141 13.42 20.76 14.62
N GLU A 142 14.62 20.98 14.11
CA GLU A 142 15.28 22.28 14.08
C GLU A 142 15.03 22.93 12.72
N VAL A 143 14.66 24.21 12.73
CA VAL A 143 14.43 25.01 11.52
C VAL A 143 15.35 26.22 11.55
N ARG A 144 16.25 26.29 10.56
CA ARG A 144 17.16 27.41 10.31
C ARG A 144 16.65 28.22 9.13
N ALA A 145 16.06 29.37 9.38
CA ALA A 145 15.60 30.31 8.35
C ALA A 145 16.58 31.47 8.17
N PRO A 146 16.82 31.98 6.94
CA PRO A 146 17.75 33.08 6.71
C PRO A 146 17.41 34.34 7.53
N GLY A 147 18.38 34.84 8.29
CA GLY A 147 18.24 36.04 9.11
C GLY A 147 17.38 35.89 10.38
N GLN A 148 17.00 34.66 10.75
CA GLN A 148 16.29 34.35 12.00
C GLN A 148 17.16 33.51 12.95
N GLN A 149 16.73 33.36 14.20
CA GLN A 149 17.34 32.38 15.11
C GLN A 149 16.82 30.98 14.78
N ASP A 150 17.63 29.95 15.06
CA ASP A 150 17.21 28.56 14.88
C ASP A 150 16.08 28.23 15.86
N GLU A 151 14.92 27.80 15.32
CA GLU A 151 13.74 27.48 16.11
C GLU A 151 13.55 25.95 16.18
N VAL A 152 13.31 25.42 17.38
CA VAL A 152 13.07 23.98 17.61
C VAL A 152 11.59 23.73 17.86
N PHE A 153 11.00 22.86 17.05
CA PHE A 153 9.60 22.45 17.10
C PHE A 153 9.47 21.00 17.53
N THR A 154 8.47 20.70 18.36
CA THR A 154 8.09 19.34 18.73
C THR A 154 6.73 19.03 18.14
N ILE A 155 6.63 17.93 17.37
CA ILE A 155 5.44 17.53 16.62
C ILE A 155 5.06 16.11 17.02
N ALA A 156 3.79 15.88 17.37
CA ALA A 156 3.24 14.53 17.51
C ALA A 156 2.71 14.06 16.15
N LEU A 157 3.43 13.15 15.51
CA LEU A 157 3.15 12.66 14.18
C LEU A 157 2.54 11.25 14.25
N ASN A 158 1.21 11.18 14.34
CA ASN A 158 0.49 9.89 14.41
C ASN A 158 -0.02 9.41 13.04
N ASN A 159 -0.29 10.36 12.14
CA ASN A 159 -0.78 10.17 10.76
C ASN A 159 -0.10 11.20 9.85
N ASP A 160 -0.27 11.05 8.53
CA ASP A 160 0.23 12.01 7.55
C ASP A 160 -0.27 13.44 7.90
N LEU A 161 0.65 14.40 8.01
CA LEU A 161 0.39 15.71 8.61
C LEU A 161 0.89 16.84 7.69
N VAL A 162 0.03 17.85 7.48
CA VAL A 162 0.43 19.13 6.90
C VAL A 162 0.76 20.10 8.03
N TRP A 163 2.04 20.48 8.17
CA TRP A 163 2.52 21.41 9.18
C TRP A 163 2.88 22.77 8.56
N GLN A 164 2.44 23.86 9.19
CA GLN A 164 2.76 25.22 8.74
C GLN A 164 4.05 25.70 9.41
N GLY A 165 5.09 25.91 8.62
CA GLY A 165 6.41 26.39 9.07
C GLY A 165 6.42 27.90 9.38
N GLN A 166 5.63 28.33 10.37
CA GLN A 166 5.55 29.73 10.78
C GLN A 166 6.73 30.13 11.67
N THR A 167 7.87 30.45 11.06
CA THR A 167 9.06 30.94 11.80
C THR A 167 9.01 32.45 12.04
N GLY A 168 9.54 32.91 13.17
CA GLY A 168 9.67 34.35 13.46
C GLY A 168 8.37 35.09 13.81
N LEU A 169 7.23 34.40 13.97
CA LEU A 169 6.04 35.00 14.58
C LEU A 169 6.27 35.21 16.09
N LYS A 170 6.61 36.45 16.48
CA LYS A 170 6.38 36.92 17.87
C LYS A 170 4.94 36.56 18.24
N LYS A 171 4.75 35.68 19.25
CA LYS A 171 3.44 35.22 19.75
C LYS A 171 2.44 36.39 19.84
N ARG A 172 1.56 36.53 18.84
CA ARG A 172 0.50 37.53 18.86
C ARG A 172 -0.51 37.11 19.93
N ARG A 173 -0.54 37.86 21.04
CA ARG A 173 -1.57 37.72 22.07
C ARG A 173 -2.87 38.34 21.56
N GLY A 174 -3.82 37.50 21.15
CA GLY A 174 -5.22 37.87 20.98
C GLY A 174 -5.55 38.74 19.76
N PRO A 175 -6.85 38.90 19.47
CA PRO A 175 -7.32 39.47 18.21
C PRO A 175 -7.55 40.99 18.28
N LEU A 176 -7.35 41.64 17.15
CA LEU A 176 -8.06 42.86 16.78
C LEU A 176 -8.61 42.63 15.36
N VAL A 177 -9.76 41.96 15.30
CA VAL A 177 -10.65 41.99 14.14
C VAL A 177 -11.71 43.03 14.49
N PRO A 178 -11.80 44.18 13.78
CA PRO A 178 -12.92 45.09 13.92
C PRO A 178 -14.22 44.42 13.46
N ASP A 179 -15.34 44.74 14.09
CA ASP A 179 -16.66 44.10 13.87
C ASP A 179 -17.29 44.34 12.47
N GLU A 180 -16.56 44.98 11.55
CA GLU A 180 -17.04 45.51 10.27
C GLU A 180 -17.12 44.47 9.12
N PHE A 181 -16.68 43.22 9.36
CA PHE A 181 -16.65 42.16 8.34
C PHE A 181 -17.78 41.12 8.43
N LEU A 182 -18.80 41.34 9.26
CA LEU A 182 -20.01 40.51 9.31
C LEU A 182 -21.16 41.17 8.53
N VAL A 183 -21.15 40.99 7.21
CA VAL A 183 -22.32 41.30 6.36
C VAL A 183 -23.00 39.99 5.96
N GLN A 184 -24.23 39.80 6.43
CA GLN A 184 -25.19 38.80 5.92
C GLN A 184 -26.01 39.39 4.78
N GLU A 185 -26.50 38.52 3.88
CA GLU A 185 -27.71 38.59 3.03
C GLU A 185 -27.45 37.86 1.70
N GLU A 186 -28.39 37.14 1.05
CA GLU A 186 -29.55 36.36 1.49
C GLU A 186 -29.91 35.37 0.33
N PRO A 187 -30.87 34.41 0.46
CA PRO A 187 -31.01 33.30 -0.48
C PRO A 187 -31.81 33.63 -1.76
N VAL A 188 -31.61 32.81 -2.81
CA VAL A 188 -32.39 32.88 -4.07
C VAL A 188 -33.16 31.57 -4.29
N GLU A 189 -34.49 31.66 -4.37
CA GLU A 189 -35.39 30.54 -4.73
C GLU A 189 -35.80 30.53 -6.22
N PRO A 190 -36.30 29.40 -6.77
CA PRO A 190 -36.41 29.15 -8.21
C PRO A 190 -37.82 29.39 -8.81
N THR A 191 -37.91 29.56 -10.13
CA THR A 191 -39.19 29.60 -10.90
C THR A 191 -39.05 29.01 -12.33
N PRO A 192 -40.15 28.63 -13.05
CA PRO A 192 -40.17 27.31 -13.73
C PRO A 192 -40.72 27.23 -15.19
N LYS A 193 -40.69 25.98 -15.71
CA LYS A 193 -41.58 25.34 -16.74
C LYS A 193 -41.50 25.71 -18.25
N LYS A 194 -41.04 24.70 -19.00
CA LYS A 194 -41.73 23.95 -20.10
C LYS A 194 -42.41 24.72 -21.26
N LYS A 195 -42.05 24.34 -22.50
CA LYS A 195 -42.97 24.30 -23.66
C LYS A 195 -42.70 23.08 -24.54
N GLU A 196 -43.76 22.48 -25.05
CA GLU A 196 -43.76 21.37 -26.03
C GLU A 196 -44.19 21.90 -27.41
N THR A 197 -43.79 21.27 -28.51
CA THR A 197 -44.58 21.31 -29.76
C THR A 197 -44.37 20.05 -30.61
N LYS A 198 -45.49 19.50 -31.10
CA LYS A 198 -45.62 18.37 -32.05
C LYS A 198 -45.78 18.91 -33.48
N VAL A 199 -45.59 18.17 -34.58
CA VAL A 199 -44.85 16.94 -34.98
C VAL A 199 -45.21 16.77 -36.46
N GLU A 200 -44.33 16.27 -37.34
CA GLU A 200 -44.82 15.56 -38.55
C GLU A 200 -43.87 14.43 -39.00
N PRO A 201 -44.39 13.35 -39.64
CA PRO A 201 -43.68 12.08 -39.79
C PRO A 201 -43.05 11.86 -41.17
N VAL A 202 -42.00 11.05 -41.24
CA VAL A 202 -41.53 10.43 -42.49
C VAL A 202 -41.39 8.92 -42.30
N LYS A 203 -42.00 8.20 -43.25
CA LYS A 203 -41.99 6.74 -43.52
C LYS A 203 -41.22 5.81 -42.56
N VAL A 204 -41.98 4.84 -42.06
CA VAL A 204 -41.47 3.57 -41.53
C VAL A 204 -40.75 2.81 -42.63
N GLU A 205 -39.44 2.59 -42.47
CA GLU A 205 -38.77 1.43 -43.04
C GLU A 205 -39.02 0.24 -42.12
N ASN A 206 -39.52 -0.87 -42.68
CA ASN A 206 -39.74 -2.10 -41.92
C ASN A 206 -38.40 -2.66 -41.43
N THR A 207 -38.09 -2.40 -40.17
CA THR A 207 -37.11 -3.18 -39.41
C THR A 207 -37.84 -3.90 -38.29
N SER A 208 -37.91 -5.22 -38.41
CA SER A 208 -38.33 -6.11 -37.32
C SER A 208 -37.29 -6.03 -36.21
N ASN A 209 -37.42 -5.03 -35.34
CA ASN A 209 -36.53 -4.85 -34.19
C ASN A 209 -37.01 -5.76 -33.06
N ALA A 210 -36.65 -7.05 -33.14
CA ALA A 210 -36.69 -7.95 -31.99
C ALA A 210 -35.98 -7.27 -30.80
N ILE A 211 -36.61 -7.28 -29.62
CA ILE A 211 -36.14 -6.52 -28.46
C ILE A 211 -34.96 -7.24 -27.81
N ARG A 212 -33.76 -7.05 -28.38
CA ARG A 212 -32.52 -7.74 -27.99
C ARG A 212 -31.85 -7.22 -26.71
N TRP A 213 -32.39 -6.21 -26.03
CA TRP A 213 -31.91 -5.66 -24.75
C TRP A 213 -31.45 -6.72 -23.71
N PRO A 214 -32.21 -7.80 -23.45
CA PRO A 214 -31.80 -8.83 -22.48
C PRO A 214 -30.51 -9.59 -22.90
N SER A 215 -30.29 -9.77 -24.20
CA SER A 215 -29.08 -10.42 -24.73
C SER A 215 -27.84 -9.52 -24.56
N TYR A 216 -27.98 -8.20 -24.76
CA TYR A 216 -26.88 -7.25 -24.53
C TYR A 216 -26.50 -7.15 -23.05
N LEU A 217 -27.49 -7.14 -22.14
CA LEU A 217 -27.23 -7.15 -20.69
C LEU A 217 -26.50 -8.41 -20.24
N THR A 218 -26.96 -9.58 -20.71
CA THR A 218 -26.37 -10.87 -20.32
C THR A 218 -24.97 -11.04 -20.93
N ALA A 219 -24.73 -10.56 -22.14
CA ALA A 219 -23.40 -10.49 -22.74
C ALA A 219 -22.45 -9.55 -21.97
N ALA A 220 -22.92 -8.36 -21.56
CA ALA A 220 -22.12 -7.42 -20.78
C ALA A 220 -21.76 -7.96 -19.39
N LEU A 221 -22.72 -8.62 -18.71
CA LEU A 221 -22.46 -9.31 -17.44
C LEU A 221 -21.45 -10.45 -17.62
N GLY A 222 -21.59 -11.26 -18.68
CA GLY A 222 -20.64 -12.32 -19.01
C GLY A 222 -19.23 -11.79 -19.28
N ALA A 223 -19.11 -10.67 -20.02
CA ALA A 223 -17.83 -9.98 -20.24
C ALA A 223 -17.19 -9.47 -18.94
N GLY A 224 -18.00 -8.90 -18.04
CA GLY A 224 -17.53 -8.50 -16.71
C GLY A 224 -17.00 -9.67 -15.87
N LEU A 225 -17.71 -10.80 -15.88
CA LEU A 225 -17.31 -12.01 -15.15
C LEU A 225 -16.04 -12.66 -15.74
N VAL A 226 -15.93 -12.78 -17.07
CA VAL A 226 -14.71 -13.26 -17.73
C VAL A 226 -13.52 -12.33 -17.42
N GLY A 227 -13.71 -11.02 -17.50
CA GLY A 227 -12.66 -10.04 -17.19
C GLY A 227 -12.20 -10.09 -15.74
N ALA A 228 -13.13 -10.22 -14.79
CA ALA A 228 -12.83 -10.41 -13.38
C ALA A 228 -12.08 -11.73 -13.12
N GLY A 229 -12.52 -12.84 -13.75
CA GLY A 229 -11.84 -14.14 -13.65
C GLY A 229 -10.39 -14.09 -14.14
N ILE A 230 -10.15 -13.45 -15.29
CA ILE A 230 -8.80 -13.26 -15.83
C ILE A 230 -7.95 -12.38 -14.90
N GLY A 231 -8.51 -11.28 -14.37
CA GLY A 231 -7.81 -10.39 -13.43
C GLY A 231 -7.39 -11.11 -12.14
N VAL A 232 -8.31 -11.85 -11.51
CA VAL A 232 -8.02 -12.66 -10.32
C VAL A 232 -7.03 -13.78 -10.64
N GLY A 233 -7.11 -14.40 -11.82
CA GLY A 233 -6.15 -15.42 -12.26
C GLY A 233 -4.72 -14.89 -12.44
N ILE A 234 -4.55 -13.68 -12.97
CA ILE A 234 -3.24 -13.04 -13.14
C ILE A 234 -2.64 -12.64 -11.78
N ASP A 235 -3.43 -11.99 -10.91
CA ASP A 235 -2.98 -11.64 -9.54
C ASP A 235 -2.60 -12.90 -8.75
N ASN A 236 -3.43 -13.94 -8.82
CA ASN A 236 -3.16 -15.21 -8.14
C ASN A 236 -1.92 -15.94 -8.68
N ARG A 237 -1.60 -15.80 -9.97
CA ARG A 237 -0.36 -16.32 -10.54
C ARG A 237 0.86 -15.59 -9.97
N SER A 238 0.81 -14.25 -9.91
CA SER A 238 1.86 -13.45 -9.29
C SER A 238 2.04 -13.79 -7.80
N TYR A 239 0.94 -14.09 -7.10
CA TYR A 239 0.95 -14.53 -5.71
C TYR A 239 1.57 -15.93 -5.55
N LEU A 240 1.22 -16.90 -6.41
CA LEU A 240 1.78 -18.26 -6.41
C LEU A 240 3.28 -18.31 -6.68
N ASP A 241 3.75 -17.53 -7.65
CA ASP A 241 5.17 -17.52 -8.00
C ASP A 241 5.99 -16.95 -6.83
N GLY A 242 5.50 -15.91 -6.14
CA GLY A 242 6.09 -15.41 -4.89
C GLY A 242 6.07 -16.38 -3.71
N ILE A 243 5.06 -17.24 -3.59
CA ILE A 243 5.02 -18.30 -2.55
C ILE A 243 6.07 -19.38 -2.83
N ARG A 244 6.18 -19.81 -4.09
CA ARG A 244 7.21 -20.79 -4.52
C ARG A 244 8.62 -20.26 -4.35
N GLU A 245 8.83 -18.96 -4.51
CA GLU A 245 10.11 -18.31 -4.29
C GLU A 245 10.50 -18.33 -2.81
N ARG A 246 9.57 -17.98 -1.90
CA ARG A 246 9.76 -18.15 -0.44
C ARG A 246 9.96 -19.60 0.00
N GLU A 247 9.29 -20.56 -0.64
CA GLU A 247 9.47 -22.00 -0.41
C GLU A 247 10.89 -22.45 -0.79
N LYS A 248 11.31 -22.11 -2.01
CA LYS A 248 12.63 -22.45 -2.56
C LYS A 248 13.77 -21.81 -1.77
N ASN A 249 13.57 -20.61 -1.24
CA ASN A 249 14.56 -19.91 -0.44
C ASN A 249 14.59 -20.40 1.03
N GLY A 250 13.73 -21.34 1.44
CA GLY A 250 13.73 -21.88 2.81
C GLY A 250 13.10 -20.97 3.88
N TRP A 251 12.40 -19.89 3.48
CA TRP A 251 11.71 -18.95 4.39
C TRP A 251 10.36 -19.52 4.88
N CYS A 252 9.96 -20.68 4.34
CA CYS A 252 8.79 -21.42 4.76
C CYS A 252 9.12 -22.48 5.81
N ALA A 253 8.75 -22.17 7.06
CA ALA A 253 8.33 -23.22 7.98
C ALA A 253 7.20 -24.04 7.33
N VAL A 254 7.15 -25.36 7.57
CA VAL A 254 6.31 -26.34 6.84
C VAL A 254 4.83 -25.96 6.76
N HIS A 255 4.29 -25.23 7.73
CA HIS A 255 2.91 -24.76 7.73
C HIS A 255 2.65 -23.44 6.98
N TYR A 256 3.67 -22.60 6.75
CA TYR A 256 3.51 -21.26 6.20
C TYR A 256 3.23 -21.31 4.68
N CYS A 257 4.07 -22.03 3.93
CA CYS A 257 3.81 -22.29 2.51
C CYS A 257 2.51 -23.07 2.29
N LEU A 258 2.15 -24.00 3.19
CA LEU A 258 0.92 -24.79 3.05
C LEU A 258 -0.35 -23.92 3.11
N ARG A 259 -0.38 -22.91 3.99
CA ARG A 259 -1.53 -21.97 4.09
C ARG A 259 -1.58 -21.02 2.90
N ASP A 260 -0.43 -20.47 2.51
CA ASP A 260 -0.32 -19.58 1.36
C ASP A 260 -0.71 -20.30 0.05
N PHE A 261 -0.28 -21.55 -0.13
CA PHE A 261 -0.65 -22.41 -1.26
C PHE A 261 -2.15 -22.77 -1.29
N ASN A 262 -2.77 -23.05 -0.14
CA ASN A 262 -4.23 -23.25 -0.06
C ASN A 262 -4.99 -21.95 -0.41
N THR A 263 -4.54 -20.80 0.09
CA THR A 263 -5.13 -19.49 -0.24
C THR A 263 -5.08 -19.21 -1.74
N ALA A 264 -3.95 -19.56 -2.38
CA ALA A 264 -3.82 -19.46 -3.82
C ALA A 264 -4.67 -20.47 -4.60
N LYS A 265 -4.90 -21.66 -4.06
CA LYS A 265 -5.81 -22.66 -4.64
C LYS A 265 -7.26 -22.16 -4.65
N ASP A 266 -7.73 -21.58 -3.55
CA ASP A 266 -9.08 -21.02 -3.45
C ASP A 266 -9.28 -19.84 -4.43
N ARG A 267 -8.26 -18.98 -4.56
CA ARG A 267 -8.23 -17.91 -5.57
C ARG A 267 -8.26 -18.44 -7.01
N ALA A 268 -7.58 -19.55 -7.30
CA ALA A 268 -7.64 -20.20 -8.62
C ALA A 268 -9.04 -20.74 -8.92
N GLN A 269 -9.65 -21.43 -7.96
CA GLN A 269 -11.03 -21.93 -8.09
C GLN A 269 -12.05 -20.80 -8.28
N LEU A 270 -11.86 -19.66 -7.62
CA LEU A 270 -12.67 -18.46 -7.84
C LEU A 270 -12.47 -17.88 -9.25
N ALA A 271 -11.22 -17.78 -9.73
CA ALA A 271 -10.91 -17.32 -11.07
C ALA A 271 -11.54 -18.21 -12.16
N ASP A 272 -11.41 -19.53 -12.02
CA ASP A 272 -12.01 -20.52 -12.92
C ASP A 272 -13.55 -20.45 -12.87
N GLY A 273 -14.14 -20.33 -11.68
CA GLY A 273 -15.58 -20.19 -11.50
C GLY A 273 -16.16 -18.91 -12.14
N LEU A 274 -15.45 -17.78 -12.02
CA LEU A 274 -15.80 -16.52 -12.68
C LEU A 274 -15.65 -16.62 -14.20
N TRP A 275 -14.59 -17.27 -14.69
CA TRP A 275 -14.33 -17.44 -16.12
C TRP A 275 -15.37 -18.36 -16.78
N ILE A 276 -15.66 -19.51 -16.17
CA ILE A 276 -16.69 -20.47 -16.63
C ILE A 276 -18.09 -19.84 -16.53
N GLY A 277 -18.41 -19.18 -15.42
CA GLY A 277 -19.69 -18.48 -15.25
C GLY A 277 -19.90 -17.36 -16.28
N GLY A 278 -18.83 -16.62 -16.59
CA GLY A 278 -18.81 -15.62 -17.64
C GLY A 278 -18.98 -16.21 -19.05
N ALA A 279 -18.30 -17.32 -19.35
CA ALA A 279 -18.43 -18.03 -20.62
C ALA A 279 -19.83 -18.62 -20.83
N VAL A 280 -20.44 -19.21 -19.79
CA VAL A 280 -21.81 -19.75 -19.83
C VAL A 280 -22.84 -18.63 -19.98
N THR A 281 -22.69 -17.50 -19.29
CA THR A 281 -23.60 -16.36 -19.46
C THR A 281 -23.48 -15.72 -20.84
N MET A 282 -22.28 -15.64 -21.42
CA MET A 282 -22.10 -15.27 -22.84
C MET A 282 -22.79 -16.27 -23.79
N ALA A 283 -22.59 -17.58 -23.61
CA ALA A 283 -23.23 -18.59 -24.44
C ALA A 283 -24.76 -18.52 -24.34
N THR A 284 -25.29 -18.27 -23.13
CA THR A 284 -26.73 -18.06 -22.90
C THR A 284 -27.24 -16.79 -23.59
N SER A 285 -26.43 -15.71 -23.63
CA SER A 285 -26.79 -14.49 -24.36
C SER A 285 -26.91 -14.71 -25.88
N LEU A 286 -26.06 -15.58 -26.45
CA LEU A 286 -26.14 -15.98 -27.86
C LEU A 286 -27.36 -16.87 -28.14
N VAL A 287 -27.68 -17.82 -27.25
CA VAL A 287 -28.90 -18.64 -27.38
C VAL A 287 -30.15 -17.76 -27.28
N LEU A 288 -30.20 -16.81 -26.34
CA LEU A 288 -31.28 -15.82 -26.24
C LEU A 288 -31.37 -14.96 -27.51
N TRP A 289 -30.24 -14.56 -28.10
CA TRP A 289 -30.24 -13.83 -29.37
C TRP A 289 -30.92 -14.62 -30.50
N PHE A 290 -30.52 -15.89 -30.70
CA PHE A 290 -31.10 -16.72 -31.76
C PHE A 290 -32.56 -17.11 -31.50
N LEU A 291 -32.98 -17.30 -30.24
CA LEU A 291 -34.39 -17.54 -29.91
C LEU A 291 -35.27 -16.30 -30.18
N LEU A 292 -34.76 -15.10 -29.87
CA LEU A 292 -35.46 -13.84 -30.15
C LEU A 292 -35.52 -13.50 -31.65
N ASP A 293 -34.57 -14.00 -32.46
CA ASP A 293 -34.66 -13.91 -33.92
C ASP A 293 -35.61 -14.98 -34.49
N GLY A 294 -35.60 -16.21 -33.95
CA GLY A 294 -36.43 -17.33 -34.42
C GLY A 294 -37.95 -17.11 -34.29
N GLU A 295 -38.41 -16.31 -33.32
CA GLU A 295 -39.83 -15.93 -33.22
C GLU A 295 -40.26 -14.94 -34.33
N THR A 296 -39.33 -14.32 -35.07
CA THR A 296 -39.65 -13.37 -36.16
C THR A 296 -39.74 -13.98 -37.56
N GLU A 297 -39.42 -15.27 -37.73
CA GLU A 297 -39.62 -16.03 -38.99
C GLU A 297 -40.85 -16.96 -38.95
N ALA A 298 -41.67 -16.91 -37.88
CA ALA A 298 -42.82 -17.79 -37.66
C ALA A 298 -44.20 -17.10 -37.82
N GLN A 299 -44.29 -16.04 -38.62
CA GLN A 299 -45.55 -15.37 -39.02
C GLN A 299 -45.62 -15.13 -40.54
#